data_AF-A0A7V9SPX7-F1
#
_entry.id   AF-A0A7V9SPX7-F1
#
_cell.length_a   1.000
_cell.length_b   1.000
_cell.length_c   1.000
_cell.angle_alpha   90.00
_cell.angle_beta   90.00
_cell.angle_gamma   90.00
#
_symmetry.space_group_name_H-M   'P 1'
#
loop_
_entity.id
_entity.type
_entity.pdbx_description
1 polymer ?
#
loop_
_entity_poly.entity_id
_entity_poly.type
_entity_poly.pdbx_seq_one_letter_code
_entity_poly.pdbx_strand_id
1 'polypeptide(L)'
;MSESVKPITPAAILADPHVLDAVTSYVLADDPAPGIATADLPRWYDALKTYASNGGNLVLTDGALDALVPLGVVPAKALTKGTEYGGWLSFTEPGSDTPTYENQPLTKGLDVAGAAEGSGAGLTHRRQTYDPGGLGYFIGTSAQGDCAVAKCEAPQVIVSADAWKKAGGTVAGQTAVKVGMAEDEPIGVAYGEVPVGRGRIRIAGGLLPAPTQANNHTYGLNAHGLSWTGWRVLVNLLSSGLAAPVAPAGVQTVAIIPRTGADSALPLDVAAVVITLAALVRFGRARRRLQPVS
;
A
#
# COMPACT_ATOMS: atom_id res chain seq x y z
N MET A 1 -1.27 23.37 18.93
CA MET A 1 -0.74 22.18 19.64
C MET A 1 -0.98 20.99 18.74
N SER A 2 0.04 20.48 18.04
CA SER A 2 -0.10 19.26 17.24
C SER A 2 -0.13 18.07 18.20
N GLU A 3 -1.23 17.34 18.22
CA GLU A 3 -1.30 16.07 18.91
C GLU A 3 -0.30 15.13 18.21
N SER A 4 0.70 14.63 18.94
CA SER A 4 1.69 13.71 18.35
C SER A 4 0.97 12.43 17.96
N VAL A 5 1.04 12.05 16.67
CA VAL A 5 0.58 10.73 16.22
C VAL A 5 1.40 9.67 16.96
N LYS A 6 0.77 8.89 17.82
CA LYS A 6 1.43 7.76 18.49
C LYS A 6 1.29 6.52 17.61
N PRO A 7 2.38 5.89 17.17
CA PRO A 7 2.29 4.66 16.41
C PRO A 7 1.70 3.54 17.29
N ILE A 8 0.75 2.79 16.74
CA ILE A 8 0.27 1.55 17.36
C ILE A 8 1.34 0.49 17.10
N THR A 9 2.06 0.10 18.15
CA THR A 9 3.15 -0.86 18.04
C THR A 9 2.65 -2.31 18.15
N PRO A 10 3.38 -3.28 17.60
CA PRO A 10 3.05 -4.70 17.78
C PRO A 10 2.99 -5.12 19.27
N ALA A 11 3.88 -4.56 20.10
CA ALA A 11 3.84 -4.76 21.55
C ALA A 11 2.58 -4.19 22.21
N ALA A 12 2.08 -3.02 21.76
CA ALA A 12 0.82 -2.46 22.25
C ALA A 12 -0.38 -3.35 21.91
N ILE A 13 -0.41 -3.91 20.71
CA ILE A 13 -1.47 -4.83 20.26
C ILE A 13 -1.45 -6.15 21.06
N LEU A 14 -0.27 -6.69 21.34
CA LEU A 14 -0.14 -7.90 22.18
C LEU A 14 -0.55 -7.67 23.64
N ALA A 15 -0.33 -6.45 24.15
CA ALA A 15 -0.74 -6.06 25.50
C ALA A 15 -2.26 -5.82 25.57
N ASP A 16 -2.82 -5.11 24.58
CA ASP A 16 -4.23 -4.81 24.46
C ASP A 16 -4.65 -4.72 22.97
N PRO A 17 -5.33 -5.73 22.41
CA PRO A 17 -5.79 -5.70 21.03
C PRO A 17 -6.77 -4.56 20.72
N HIS A 18 -7.47 -4.01 21.72
CA HIS A 18 -8.45 -2.93 21.51
C HIS A 18 -7.82 -1.60 21.09
N VAL A 19 -6.50 -1.45 21.18
CA VAL A 19 -5.81 -0.29 20.61
C VAL A 19 -6.07 -0.15 19.09
N LEU A 20 -6.37 -1.25 18.40
CA LEU A 20 -6.73 -1.25 16.98
C LEU A 20 -8.11 -0.64 16.72
N ASP A 21 -9.02 -0.61 17.70
CA ASP A 21 -10.35 0.00 17.57
C ASP A 21 -10.26 1.53 17.36
N ALA A 22 -9.11 2.13 17.69
CA ALA A 22 -8.84 3.55 17.47
C ALA A 22 -8.54 3.90 16.00
N VAL A 23 -8.35 2.92 15.12
CA VAL A 23 -7.99 3.14 13.71
C VAL A 23 -8.91 2.41 12.74
N THR A 24 -9.27 3.10 11.66
CA THR A 24 -10.08 2.50 10.60
C THR A 24 -9.27 1.58 9.68
N SER A 25 -7.95 1.81 9.58
CA SER A 25 -7.03 0.98 8.82
C SER A 25 -5.75 0.72 9.62
N TYR A 26 -5.26 -0.51 9.55
CA TYR A 26 -3.96 -0.90 10.08
C TYR A 26 -3.12 -1.53 8.97
N VAL A 27 -1.87 -1.11 8.85
CA VAL A 27 -0.99 -1.49 7.72
C VAL A 27 0.19 -2.29 8.24
N LEU A 28 0.42 -3.44 7.62
CA LEU A 28 1.67 -4.18 7.71
C LEU A 28 2.42 -4.01 6.39
N ALA A 29 3.55 -3.31 6.46
CA ALA A 29 4.43 -3.06 5.34
C ALA A 29 5.59 -4.05 5.36
N ASP A 30 5.60 -4.96 4.40
CA ASP A 30 6.62 -5.98 4.15
C ASP A 30 6.83 -7.07 5.22
N ASP A 31 6.83 -6.75 6.50
CA ASP A 31 6.94 -7.73 7.58
C ASP A 31 5.54 -8.15 8.08
N PRO A 32 5.17 -9.45 8.04
CA PRO A 32 3.87 -9.92 8.55
C PRO A 32 3.74 -9.87 10.08
N ALA A 33 4.86 -9.78 10.82
CA ALA A 33 4.87 -9.79 12.28
C ALA A 33 6.11 -9.06 12.86
N PRO A 34 6.26 -7.75 12.61
CA PRO A 34 7.46 -7.01 12.94
C PRO A 34 7.74 -7.02 14.45
N GLY A 35 8.90 -7.55 14.84
CA GLY A 35 9.34 -7.60 16.23
C GLY A 35 8.49 -8.51 17.14
N ILE A 36 7.65 -9.39 16.57
CA ILE A 36 6.86 -10.36 17.32
C ILE A 36 7.67 -11.64 17.54
N ALA A 37 7.74 -12.09 18.79
CA ALA A 37 8.38 -13.36 19.11
C ALA A 37 7.56 -14.54 18.56
N THR A 38 8.23 -15.64 18.16
CA THR A 38 7.57 -16.84 17.60
C THR A 38 6.45 -17.37 18.51
N ALA A 39 6.64 -17.32 19.83
CA ALA A 39 5.65 -17.78 20.81
C ALA A 39 4.38 -16.92 20.84
N ASP A 40 4.46 -15.65 20.43
CA ASP A 40 3.35 -14.70 20.41
C ASP A 40 2.64 -14.63 19.04
N LEU A 41 3.17 -15.27 17.99
CA LEU A 41 2.57 -15.27 16.66
C LEU A 41 1.09 -15.69 16.65
N PRO A 42 0.65 -16.74 17.39
CA PRO A 42 -0.77 -17.08 17.43
C PRO A 42 -1.65 -15.94 17.97
N ARG A 43 -1.21 -15.27 19.04
CA ARG A 43 -1.94 -14.13 19.65
C ARG A 43 -1.93 -12.91 18.73
N TRP A 44 -0.81 -12.66 18.07
CA TRP A 44 -0.67 -11.60 17.09
C TRP A 44 -1.67 -11.73 15.94
N TYR A 45 -1.71 -12.89 15.28
CA TYR A 45 -2.61 -13.10 14.15
C TYR A 45 -4.08 -13.18 14.58
N ASP A 46 -4.38 -13.66 15.79
CA ASP A 46 -5.74 -13.62 16.34
C ASP A 46 -6.23 -12.18 16.57
N ALA A 47 -5.37 -11.28 17.07
CA ALA A 47 -5.69 -9.87 17.22
C ALA A 47 -5.99 -9.20 15.87
N LEU A 48 -5.14 -9.43 14.86
CA LEU A 48 -5.34 -8.89 13.51
C LEU A 48 -6.62 -9.43 12.85
N LYS A 49 -6.89 -10.74 13.01
CA LYS A 49 -8.11 -11.37 12.50
C LYS A 49 -9.35 -10.79 13.16
N THR A 50 -9.30 -10.61 14.48
CA THR A 50 -10.39 -10.00 15.27
C THR A 50 -10.66 -8.58 14.77
N TYR A 51 -9.62 -7.75 14.66
CA TYR A 51 -9.72 -6.39 14.12
C TYR A 51 -10.39 -6.34 12.74
N ALA A 52 -9.87 -7.12 11.78
CA ALA A 52 -10.44 -7.17 10.44
C ALA A 52 -11.90 -7.66 10.46
N SER A 53 -12.20 -8.72 11.20
CA SER A 53 -13.56 -9.27 11.31
C SER A 53 -14.58 -8.32 11.96
N ASN A 54 -14.11 -7.39 12.80
CA ASN A 54 -14.94 -6.43 13.52
C ASN A 54 -15.19 -5.12 12.77
N GLY A 55 -14.75 -4.99 11.52
CA GLY A 55 -14.96 -3.79 10.71
C GLY A 55 -13.68 -3.04 10.35
N GLY A 56 -12.52 -3.51 10.83
CA GLY A 56 -11.23 -2.96 10.47
C GLY A 56 -10.87 -3.18 9.00
N ASN A 57 -10.01 -2.31 8.48
CA ASN A 57 -9.35 -2.46 7.19
C ASN A 57 -7.90 -2.86 7.41
N LEU A 58 -7.61 -4.16 7.36
CA LEU A 58 -6.23 -4.66 7.46
C LEU A 58 -5.57 -4.61 6.08
N VAL A 59 -4.50 -3.81 5.94
CA VAL A 59 -3.73 -3.68 4.71
C VAL A 59 -2.42 -4.42 4.85
N LEU A 60 -2.13 -5.33 3.92
CA LEU A 60 -0.89 -6.11 3.86
C LEU A 60 -0.14 -5.75 2.58
N THR A 61 1.15 -5.46 2.66
CA THR A 61 1.97 -5.23 1.47
C THR A 61 3.19 -6.14 1.43
N ASP A 62 3.62 -6.48 0.21
CA ASP A 62 4.89 -7.18 -0.04
C ASP A 62 5.02 -8.48 0.78
N GLY A 63 6.09 -8.65 1.56
CA GLY A 63 6.26 -9.83 2.42
C GLY A 63 5.13 -10.03 3.45
N ALA A 64 4.39 -8.97 3.83
CA ALA A 64 3.32 -9.06 4.82
C ALA A 64 2.11 -9.84 4.29
N LEU A 65 2.04 -10.12 2.99
CA LEU A 65 1.06 -11.05 2.40
C LEU A 65 1.18 -12.47 2.99
N ASP A 66 2.31 -12.85 3.58
CA ASP A 66 2.44 -14.10 4.34
C ASP A 66 1.40 -14.23 5.47
N ALA A 67 0.95 -13.11 6.04
CA ALA A 67 -0.08 -13.09 7.08
C ALA A 67 -1.42 -13.66 6.59
N LEU A 68 -1.69 -13.70 5.28
CA LEU A 68 -2.91 -14.30 4.73
C LEU A 68 -3.07 -15.78 5.12
N VAL A 69 -1.96 -16.49 5.34
CA VAL A 69 -1.96 -17.91 5.72
C VAL A 69 -2.45 -18.12 7.16
N PRO A 70 -1.80 -17.57 8.20
CA PRO A 70 -2.27 -17.73 9.58
C PRO A 70 -3.62 -17.04 9.85
N LEU A 71 -4.00 -16.02 9.06
CA LEU A 71 -5.35 -15.44 9.12
C LEU A 71 -6.43 -16.39 8.56
N GLY A 72 -6.02 -17.42 7.80
CA GLY A 72 -6.90 -18.43 7.22
C GLY A 72 -7.58 -17.98 5.92
N VAL A 73 -6.99 -17.02 5.20
CA VAL A 73 -7.54 -16.48 3.95
C VAL A 73 -7.18 -17.38 2.77
N VAL A 74 -5.89 -17.76 2.66
CA VAL A 74 -5.38 -18.64 1.59
C VAL A 74 -4.41 -19.67 2.15
N PRO A 75 -4.23 -20.84 1.52
CA PRO A 75 -3.19 -21.78 1.91
C PRO A 75 -1.79 -21.25 1.52
N ALA A 76 -0.74 -21.69 2.23
CA ALA A 76 0.64 -21.24 1.96
C ALA A 76 1.08 -21.41 0.49
N LYS A 77 0.69 -22.52 -0.14
CA LYS A 77 0.97 -22.79 -1.57
C LYS A 77 0.32 -21.81 -2.55
N ALA A 78 -0.57 -20.93 -2.09
CA ALA A 78 -1.19 -19.91 -2.92
C ALA A 78 -0.31 -18.65 -3.03
N LEU A 79 0.74 -18.53 -2.22
CA LEU A 79 1.66 -17.40 -2.27
C LEU A 79 2.88 -17.77 -3.11
N THR A 80 3.23 -16.90 -4.05
CA THR A 80 4.49 -16.99 -4.78
C THR A 80 5.23 -15.67 -4.60
N LYS A 81 6.50 -15.77 -4.21
CA LYS A 81 7.41 -14.63 -4.07
C LYS A 81 8.44 -14.70 -5.18
N GLY A 82 8.80 -13.55 -5.69
CA GLY A 82 9.85 -13.43 -6.68
C GLY A 82 10.38 -12.02 -6.75
N THR A 83 11.09 -11.75 -7.82
CA THR A 83 11.74 -10.47 -8.06
C THR A 83 11.41 -9.95 -9.44
N GLU A 84 11.48 -8.64 -9.62
CA GLU A 84 11.27 -7.94 -10.88
C GLU A 84 12.26 -6.77 -10.99
N TYR A 85 12.27 -6.12 -12.15
CA TYR A 85 13.03 -4.89 -12.39
C TYR A 85 12.64 -3.80 -11.39
N GLY A 86 11.35 -3.77 -11.03
CA GLY A 86 10.77 -2.90 -10.02
C GLY A 86 9.37 -3.37 -9.67
N GLY A 87 8.79 -2.84 -8.60
CA GLY A 87 7.39 -3.10 -8.30
C GLY A 87 6.50 -2.58 -9.42
N TRP A 88 5.52 -3.37 -9.82
CA TRP A 88 4.51 -2.99 -10.78
C TRP A 88 3.22 -3.77 -10.59
N LEU A 89 2.12 -3.14 -11.00
CA LEU A 89 0.79 -3.73 -11.08
C LEU A 89 0.23 -3.52 -12.49
N SER A 90 -0.48 -4.52 -12.99
CA SER A 90 -1.34 -4.45 -14.16
C SER A 90 -2.78 -4.30 -13.71
N PHE A 91 -3.48 -3.31 -14.25
CA PHE A 91 -4.89 -3.06 -13.97
C PHE A 91 -5.78 -3.71 -15.02
N THR A 92 -5.65 -5.03 -15.14
CA THR A 92 -6.38 -5.85 -16.11
C THR A 92 -7.08 -7.01 -15.40
N GLU A 93 -8.29 -7.34 -15.82
CA GLU A 93 -9.07 -8.47 -15.29
C GLU A 93 -8.38 -9.83 -15.58
N PRO A 94 -8.42 -10.81 -14.65
CA PRO A 94 -7.80 -12.11 -14.87
C PRO A 94 -8.30 -12.83 -16.14
N GLY A 95 -7.37 -13.20 -17.03
CA GLY A 95 -7.68 -13.95 -18.26
C GLY A 95 -8.33 -13.12 -19.38
N SER A 96 -8.27 -11.79 -19.32
CA SER A 96 -8.71 -10.92 -20.42
C SER A 96 -7.81 -9.70 -20.55
N ASP A 97 -8.05 -8.85 -21.56
CA ASP A 97 -7.42 -7.53 -21.73
C ASP A 97 -8.30 -6.37 -21.22
N THR A 98 -9.37 -6.69 -20.48
CA THR A 98 -10.30 -5.65 -19.99
C THR A 98 -9.68 -4.91 -18.81
N PRO A 99 -9.57 -3.57 -18.85
CA PRO A 99 -9.03 -2.81 -17.73
C PRO A 99 -9.97 -2.84 -16.52
N THR A 100 -9.39 -2.85 -15.32
CA THR A 100 -10.13 -2.85 -14.05
C THR A 100 -10.56 -1.45 -13.60
N TYR A 101 -10.08 -0.39 -14.27
CA TYR A 101 -10.21 1.01 -13.84
C TYR A 101 -11.64 1.46 -13.50
N GLU A 102 -12.63 1.03 -14.29
CA GLU A 102 -14.02 1.46 -14.16
C GLU A 102 -14.86 0.57 -13.21
N ASN A 103 -14.40 -0.67 -12.99
CA ASN A 103 -15.20 -1.72 -12.35
C ASN A 103 -14.78 -2.02 -10.91
N GLN A 104 -13.64 -1.47 -10.46
CA GLN A 104 -13.08 -1.75 -9.14
C GLN A 104 -12.95 -0.47 -8.30
N PRO A 105 -13.54 -0.40 -7.08
CA PRO A 105 -13.36 0.76 -6.20
C PRO A 105 -11.89 1.06 -5.89
N LEU A 106 -11.07 0.00 -5.79
CA LEU A 106 -9.64 0.08 -5.55
C LEU A 106 -8.86 0.75 -6.70
N THR A 107 -9.39 0.79 -7.93
CA THR A 107 -8.67 1.40 -9.06
C THR A 107 -9.06 2.85 -9.32
N LYS A 108 -9.86 3.44 -8.44
CA LYS A 108 -10.38 4.79 -8.61
C LYS A 108 -9.26 5.82 -8.75
N GLY A 109 -9.30 6.56 -9.86
CA GLY A 109 -8.37 7.64 -10.16
C GLY A 109 -6.94 7.18 -10.46
N LEU A 110 -6.77 5.90 -10.84
CA LEU A 110 -5.52 5.42 -11.43
C LEU A 110 -5.48 5.75 -12.92
N ASP A 111 -6.59 5.64 -13.64
CA ASP A 111 -6.67 6.02 -15.04
C ASP A 111 -6.81 7.54 -15.20
N VAL A 112 -5.66 8.21 -15.33
CA VAL A 112 -5.58 9.66 -15.53
C VAL A 112 -4.75 9.95 -16.77
N ALA A 113 -5.17 10.96 -17.53
CA ALA A 113 -4.46 11.38 -18.73
C ALA A 113 -3.00 11.73 -18.41
N GLY A 114 -2.08 11.18 -19.21
CA GLY A 114 -0.64 11.40 -19.07
C GLY A 114 0.06 10.49 -18.06
N ALA A 115 -0.66 9.65 -17.31
CA ALA A 115 0.00 8.62 -16.52
C ALA A 115 0.58 7.53 -17.43
N ALA A 116 1.85 7.22 -17.24
CA ALA A 116 2.55 6.23 -18.04
C ALA A 116 2.02 4.82 -17.77
N GLU A 117 1.94 4.04 -18.84
CA GLU A 117 1.44 2.67 -18.83
C GLU A 117 2.18 1.85 -19.88
N GLY A 118 2.32 0.54 -19.62
CA GLY A 118 2.94 -0.38 -20.56
C GLY A 118 2.30 -1.77 -20.53
N SER A 119 3.05 -2.73 -21.07
CA SER A 119 2.70 -4.15 -21.08
C SER A 119 3.93 -4.99 -20.70
N GLY A 120 3.70 -6.26 -20.34
CA GLY A 120 4.75 -7.21 -19.97
C GLY A 120 4.16 -8.47 -19.34
N ALA A 121 4.86 -9.60 -19.44
CA ALA A 121 4.39 -10.90 -18.92
C ALA A 121 3.00 -11.33 -19.44
N GLY A 122 2.62 -10.92 -20.66
CA GLY A 122 1.27 -11.15 -21.19
C GLY A 122 0.17 -10.30 -20.54
N LEU A 123 0.52 -9.31 -19.72
CA LEU A 123 -0.39 -8.35 -19.11
C LEU A 123 -0.29 -6.97 -19.79
N THR A 124 -1.43 -6.31 -19.87
CA THR A 124 -1.60 -4.92 -20.33
C THR A 124 -1.81 -4.01 -19.12
N HIS A 125 -1.94 -2.70 -19.34
CA HIS A 125 -2.23 -1.74 -18.28
C HIS A 125 -1.23 -1.74 -17.11
N ARG A 126 0.05 -2.06 -17.39
CA ARG A 126 1.13 -2.17 -16.40
C ARG A 126 1.62 -0.78 -15.98
N ARG A 127 1.77 -0.58 -14.68
CA ARG A 127 2.31 0.64 -14.07
C ARG A 127 3.25 0.31 -12.93
N GLN A 128 4.39 1.01 -12.88
CA GLN A 128 5.37 0.87 -11.81
C GLN A 128 4.83 1.46 -10.50
N THR A 129 5.05 0.79 -9.37
CA THR A 129 4.53 1.17 -8.04
C THR A 129 5.60 1.75 -7.12
N TYR A 130 6.87 1.38 -7.28
CA TYR A 130 7.98 1.99 -6.53
C TYR A 130 9.26 2.07 -7.37
N ASP A 131 10.12 3.01 -7.02
CA ASP A 131 11.50 3.15 -7.50
C ASP A 131 12.42 2.17 -6.74
N PRO A 132 13.02 1.18 -7.42
CA PRO A 132 13.91 0.22 -6.77
C PRO A 132 15.26 0.83 -6.41
N GLY A 133 15.73 1.81 -7.19
CA GLY A 133 17.06 2.39 -7.04
C GLY A 133 17.20 3.14 -5.72
N GLY A 134 16.22 3.98 -5.38
CA GLY A 134 16.15 4.67 -4.10
C GLY A 134 16.01 3.74 -2.88
N LEU A 135 15.63 2.47 -3.08
CA LEU A 135 15.49 1.45 -2.04
C LEU A 135 16.69 0.49 -1.95
N GLY A 136 17.71 0.70 -2.80
CA GLY A 136 18.93 -0.10 -2.81
C GLY A 136 18.81 -1.44 -3.54
N TYR A 137 17.71 -1.70 -4.24
CA TYR A 137 17.59 -2.88 -5.08
C TYR A 137 18.42 -2.72 -6.35
N PHE A 138 19.06 -3.81 -6.75
CA PHE A 138 19.84 -3.81 -7.97
C PHE A 138 18.94 -3.77 -9.21
N ILE A 139 19.32 -2.89 -10.14
CA ILE A 139 18.71 -2.73 -11.45
C ILE A 139 19.88 -2.74 -12.47
N GLY A 140 20.11 -3.82 -13.22
CA GLY A 140 21.18 -3.87 -14.23
C GLY A 140 21.31 -5.23 -14.92
N THR A 141 22.03 -5.43 -16.03
CA THR A 141 23.04 -4.62 -16.76
C THR A 141 22.68 -4.33 -18.23
N SER A 142 21.50 -4.71 -18.72
CA SER A 142 21.08 -4.46 -20.11
C SER A 142 20.20 -3.20 -20.19
N ALA A 143 20.32 -2.46 -21.29
CA ALA A 143 19.50 -1.28 -21.57
C ALA A 143 17.99 -1.62 -21.74
N GLN A 144 17.64 -2.90 -21.70
CA GLN A 144 16.31 -3.43 -21.94
C GLN A 144 15.55 -3.86 -20.67
N GLY A 145 16.18 -3.81 -19.48
CA GLY A 145 15.50 -4.15 -18.21
C GLY A 145 15.04 -5.62 -18.12
N ASP A 146 15.69 -6.51 -18.86
CA ASP A 146 15.32 -7.92 -18.93
C ASP A 146 15.89 -8.72 -17.74
N CYS A 147 15.02 -9.06 -16.79
CA CYS A 147 15.36 -9.87 -15.61
C CYS A 147 15.69 -11.34 -15.93
N ALA A 148 15.48 -11.81 -17.17
CA ALA A 148 15.84 -13.17 -17.57
C ALA A 148 17.35 -13.34 -17.81
N VAL A 149 18.04 -12.25 -18.18
CA VAL A 149 19.49 -12.25 -18.47
C VAL A 149 20.28 -11.33 -17.56
N ALA A 150 19.58 -10.57 -16.71
CA ALA A 150 20.14 -9.52 -15.87
C ALA A 150 19.67 -9.71 -14.42
N LYS A 151 20.47 -9.22 -13.47
CA LYS A 151 20.14 -9.36 -12.04
C LYS A 151 19.02 -8.36 -11.71
N CYS A 152 17.89 -8.86 -11.23
CA CYS A 152 16.79 -8.05 -10.71
C CYS A 152 16.51 -8.50 -9.27
N GLU A 153 16.28 -7.55 -8.37
CA GLU A 153 16.12 -7.85 -6.94
C GLU A 153 14.90 -7.18 -6.31
N ALA A 154 14.11 -6.42 -7.08
CA ALA A 154 12.98 -5.71 -6.54
C ALA A 154 11.87 -6.72 -6.18
N PRO A 155 11.49 -6.89 -4.91
CA PRO A 155 10.58 -7.95 -4.50
C PRO A 155 9.16 -7.71 -5.00
N GLN A 156 8.51 -8.83 -5.34
CA GLN A 156 7.13 -8.92 -5.75
C GLN A 156 6.50 -10.16 -5.11
N VAL A 157 5.22 -10.07 -4.76
CA VAL A 157 4.46 -11.18 -4.17
C VAL A 157 3.10 -11.27 -4.85
N ILE A 158 2.74 -12.47 -5.26
CA ILE A 158 1.43 -12.78 -5.83
C ILE A 158 0.68 -13.79 -4.99
N VAL A 159 -0.65 -13.68 -5.05
CA VAL A 159 -1.59 -14.68 -4.58
C VAL A 159 -2.22 -15.36 -5.79
N SER A 160 -2.35 -16.68 -5.76
CA SER A 160 -3.11 -17.44 -6.76
C SER A 160 -4.51 -16.86 -6.93
N ALA A 161 -4.90 -16.54 -8.17
CA ALA A 161 -6.20 -15.96 -8.48
C ALA A 161 -7.36 -16.88 -8.05
N ASP A 162 -7.21 -18.19 -8.21
CA ASP A 162 -8.23 -19.16 -7.79
C ASP A 162 -8.38 -19.22 -6.27
N ALA A 163 -7.26 -19.23 -5.54
CA ALA A 163 -7.30 -19.20 -4.08
C ALA A 163 -7.91 -17.89 -3.56
N TRP A 164 -7.56 -16.76 -4.17
CA TRP A 164 -8.10 -15.45 -3.83
C TRP A 164 -9.61 -15.37 -4.06
N LYS A 165 -10.07 -15.79 -5.25
CA LYS A 165 -11.50 -15.86 -5.58
C LYS A 165 -12.25 -16.82 -4.66
N LYS A 166 -11.66 -17.98 -4.35
CA LYS A 166 -12.26 -18.96 -3.40
C LYS A 166 -12.41 -18.38 -1.99
N ALA A 167 -11.52 -17.48 -1.58
CA ALA A 167 -11.65 -16.74 -0.33
C ALA A 167 -12.73 -15.63 -0.39
N GLY A 168 -13.38 -15.41 -1.53
CA GLY A 168 -14.32 -14.32 -1.76
C GLY A 168 -13.65 -13.01 -2.16
N GLY A 169 -12.38 -13.05 -2.55
CA GLY A 169 -11.59 -11.88 -2.91
C GLY A 169 -11.91 -11.35 -4.30
N THR A 170 -11.81 -10.03 -4.44
CA THR A 170 -11.90 -9.29 -5.70
C THR A 170 -10.51 -8.92 -6.19
N VAL A 171 -10.29 -9.01 -7.50
CA VAL A 171 -9.01 -8.68 -8.15
C VAL A 171 -9.09 -7.27 -8.71
N ALA A 172 -8.25 -6.37 -8.20
CA ALA A 172 -8.13 -5.00 -8.70
C ALA A 172 -6.91 -4.82 -9.60
N GLY A 173 -5.86 -5.61 -9.38
CA GLY A 173 -4.69 -5.66 -10.23
C GLY A 173 -3.90 -6.95 -10.05
N GLN A 174 -3.18 -7.30 -11.10
CA GLN A 174 -2.33 -8.48 -11.18
C GLN A 174 -0.87 -8.03 -11.28
N THR A 175 0.05 -8.96 -11.06
CA THR A 175 1.44 -8.79 -11.47
C THR A 175 2.00 -10.15 -11.84
N ALA A 176 3.23 -10.15 -12.32
CA ALA A 176 4.01 -11.36 -12.53
C ALA A 176 5.25 -11.34 -11.66
N VAL A 177 5.82 -12.51 -11.41
CA VAL A 177 7.02 -12.65 -10.59
C VAL A 177 8.04 -13.55 -11.27
N LYS A 178 9.32 -13.17 -11.31
CA LYS A 178 10.40 -14.11 -11.61
C LYS A 178 10.77 -14.92 -10.37
N VAL A 179 10.71 -16.24 -10.49
CA VAL A 179 11.17 -17.18 -9.45
C VAL A 179 12.53 -17.75 -9.85
N GLY A 180 13.60 -17.21 -9.27
CA GLY A 180 14.96 -17.57 -9.68
C GLY A 180 15.24 -17.15 -11.12
N MET A 181 15.89 -18.04 -11.89
CA MET A 181 16.25 -17.80 -13.31
C MET A 181 15.25 -18.47 -14.28
N ALA A 182 14.02 -18.72 -13.84
CA ALA A 182 13.02 -19.37 -14.66
C ALA A 182 12.57 -18.45 -15.82
N GLU A 183 12.32 -19.04 -17.00
CA GLU A 183 11.83 -18.29 -18.15
C GLU A 183 10.37 -17.86 -17.94
N ASP A 184 9.57 -18.69 -17.28
CA ASP A 184 8.18 -18.40 -16.95
C ASP A 184 8.06 -17.37 -15.81
N GLU A 185 7.10 -16.48 -15.96
CA GLU A 185 6.69 -15.52 -14.93
C GLU A 185 5.27 -15.87 -14.49
N PRO A 186 5.10 -16.60 -13.39
CA PRO A 186 3.78 -16.84 -12.83
C PRO A 186 3.05 -15.52 -12.61
N ILE A 187 1.80 -15.46 -13.09
CA ILE A 187 0.90 -14.32 -12.90
C ILE A 187 -0.04 -14.62 -11.73
N GLY A 188 -0.31 -13.61 -10.91
CA GLY A 188 -1.32 -13.71 -9.87
C GLY A 188 -1.84 -12.38 -9.39
N VAL A 189 -2.70 -12.45 -8.38
CA VAL A 189 -3.29 -11.27 -7.74
C VAL A 189 -2.23 -10.63 -6.87
N ALA A 190 -1.89 -9.39 -7.20
CA ALA A 190 -1.03 -8.56 -6.36
C ALA A 190 -1.79 -7.39 -5.76
N TYR A 191 -2.94 -6.98 -6.31
CA TYR A 191 -3.74 -5.90 -5.78
C TYR A 191 -5.21 -6.29 -5.70
N GLY A 192 -5.80 -6.22 -4.50
CA GLY A 192 -7.18 -6.66 -4.31
C GLY A 192 -7.66 -6.54 -2.87
N GLU A 193 -8.91 -6.96 -2.66
CA GLU A 193 -9.52 -7.03 -1.33
C GLU A 193 -10.33 -8.29 -1.14
N VAL A 194 -10.45 -8.74 0.11
CA VAL A 194 -11.29 -9.86 0.52
C VAL A 194 -12.10 -9.44 1.76
N PRO A 195 -13.43 -9.64 1.76
CA PRO A 195 -14.26 -9.34 2.92
C PRO A 195 -13.96 -10.34 4.06
N VAL A 196 -13.90 -9.83 5.29
CA VAL A 196 -13.73 -10.65 6.49
C VAL A 196 -14.68 -10.14 7.57
N GLY A 197 -15.71 -10.92 7.91
CA GLY A 197 -16.74 -10.48 8.86
C GLY A 197 -17.39 -9.16 8.40
N ARG A 198 -17.30 -8.12 9.24
CA ARG A 198 -17.79 -6.76 8.95
C ARG A 198 -16.74 -5.86 8.29
N GLY A 199 -15.48 -6.27 8.24
CA GLY A 199 -14.39 -5.52 7.65
C GLY A 199 -13.79 -6.23 6.45
N ARG A 200 -12.49 -6.02 6.24
CA ARG A 200 -11.80 -6.49 5.03
C ARG A 200 -10.30 -6.62 5.25
N ILE A 201 -9.69 -7.44 4.40
CA ILE A 201 -8.24 -7.47 4.19
C ILE A 201 -7.96 -6.96 2.77
N ARG A 202 -6.99 -6.06 2.63
CA ARG A 202 -6.54 -5.54 1.33
C ARG A 202 -5.06 -5.82 1.15
N ILE A 203 -4.66 -6.08 -0.09
CA ILE A 203 -3.30 -6.48 -0.40
C ILE A 203 -2.68 -5.64 -1.51
N ALA A 204 -1.37 -5.41 -1.43
CA ALA A 204 -0.54 -4.91 -2.52
C ALA A 204 0.85 -5.58 -2.50
N GLY A 205 1.07 -6.56 -3.37
CA GLY A 205 2.39 -7.13 -3.62
C GLY A 205 3.19 -6.24 -4.55
N GLY A 206 4.37 -5.81 -4.11
CA GLY A 206 5.23 -4.87 -4.84
C GLY A 206 4.82 -3.42 -4.61
N LEU A 207 4.73 -2.94 -3.37
CA LEU A 207 4.34 -1.56 -3.05
C LEU A 207 5.29 -0.86 -2.07
N LEU A 208 5.45 -1.40 -0.86
CA LEU A 208 6.25 -0.85 0.24
C LEU A 208 7.29 -1.86 0.75
N PRO A 209 8.14 -2.43 -0.10
CA PRO A 209 9.11 -3.40 0.36
C PRO A 209 10.20 -2.75 1.22
N ALA A 210 10.79 -3.51 2.16
CA ALA A 210 11.82 -2.97 3.04
C ALA A 210 13.12 -2.64 2.26
N PRO A 211 13.72 -1.45 2.43
CA PRO A 211 14.97 -1.10 1.77
C PRO A 211 16.08 -2.12 2.06
N THR A 212 16.99 -2.30 1.11
CA THR A 212 18.14 -3.20 1.25
C THR A 212 19.47 -2.46 1.16
N GLN A 213 20.44 -2.87 1.96
CA GLN A 213 21.83 -2.39 1.89
C GLN A 213 22.73 -3.27 1.01
N ALA A 214 22.16 -4.29 0.36
CA ALA A 214 22.94 -5.30 -0.37
C ALA A 214 23.70 -4.77 -1.59
N ASN A 215 23.28 -3.63 -2.17
CA ASN A 215 23.89 -3.06 -3.37
C ASN A 215 24.41 -1.64 -3.12
N ASN A 216 25.19 -1.10 -4.06
CA ASN A 216 25.76 0.23 -3.92
C ASN A 216 24.65 1.31 -3.84
N HIS A 217 24.65 2.07 -2.74
CA HIS A 217 23.75 3.18 -2.47
C HIS A 217 24.55 4.40 -2.02
N THR A 218 25.44 4.87 -2.90
CA THR A 218 26.41 5.96 -2.61
C THR A 218 25.74 7.25 -2.12
N TYR A 219 24.47 7.47 -2.48
CA TYR A 219 23.68 8.64 -2.09
C TYR A 219 22.70 8.37 -0.93
N GLY A 220 22.83 7.23 -0.26
CA GLY A 220 21.95 6.79 0.81
C GLY A 220 20.74 5.99 0.32
N LEU A 221 19.91 5.56 1.28
CA LEU A 221 18.68 4.81 1.06
C LEU A 221 17.47 5.61 1.53
N ASN A 222 16.41 5.59 0.73
CA ASN A 222 15.10 6.04 1.17
C ASN A 222 14.43 4.95 2.01
N ALA A 223 13.62 5.36 3.00
CA ALA A 223 12.78 4.41 3.73
C ALA A 223 11.68 3.81 2.83
N HIS A 224 11.16 4.61 1.89
CA HIS A 224 10.17 4.23 0.88
C HIS A 224 10.39 5.02 -0.42
N GLY A 225 9.97 4.46 -1.56
CA GLY A 225 10.22 5.03 -2.89
C GLY A 225 9.01 4.95 -3.82
N LEU A 226 7.81 5.27 -3.36
CA LEU A 226 6.59 5.12 -4.17
C LEU A 226 6.62 5.97 -5.45
N SER A 227 6.21 5.37 -6.56
CA SER A 227 5.83 6.13 -7.76
C SER A 227 4.50 6.86 -7.54
N TRP A 228 4.09 7.69 -8.51
CA TRP A 228 2.73 8.26 -8.48
C TRP A 228 1.63 7.19 -8.40
N THR A 229 1.76 6.11 -9.18
CA THR A 229 0.82 4.98 -9.14
C THR A 229 0.85 4.28 -7.79
N GLY A 230 2.04 4.00 -7.24
CA GLY A 230 2.15 3.38 -5.91
C GLY A 230 1.51 4.23 -4.82
N TRP A 231 1.75 5.54 -4.85
CA TRP A 231 1.07 6.47 -3.95
C TRP A 231 -0.46 6.38 -4.08
N ARG A 232 -0.99 6.35 -5.30
CA ARG A 232 -2.43 6.26 -5.53
C ARG A 232 -3.01 4.92 -5.07
N VAL A 233 -2.30 3.82 -5.31
CA VAL A 233 -2.64 2.48 -4.81
C VAL A 233 -2.70 2.49 -3.28
N LEU A 234 -1.69 3.05 -2.61
CA LEU A 234 -1.67 3.17 -1.15
C LEU A 234 -2.87 3.97 -0.62
N VAL A 235 -3.17 5.14 -1.22
CA VAL A 235 -4.34 5.94 -0.85
C VAL A 235 -5.63 5.13 -1.00
N ASN A 236 -5.78 4.38 -2.08
CA ASN A 236 -6.97 3.56 -2.31
C ASN A 236 -7.07 2.40 -1.31
N LEU A 237 -5.95 1.74 -0.94
CA LEU A 237 -5.91 0.73 0.12
C LEU A 237 -6.40 1.27 1.46
N LEU A 238 -5.96 2.48 1.81
CA LEU A 238 -6.30 3.14 3.08
C LEU A 238 -7.72 3.73 3.09
N SER A 239 -8.29 3.97 1.92
CA SER A 239 -9.62 4.58 1.83
C SER A 239 -10.68 3.63 2.39
N SER A 240 -11.29 3.97 3.53
CA SER A 240 -12.10 3.02 4.27
C SER A 240 -13.32 2.51 3.50
N GLY A 241 -13.88 3.29 2.56
CA GLY A 241 -15.12 2.97 1.83
C GLY A 241 -16.35 2.74 2.72
N LEU A 242 -16.16 2.60 4.03
CA LEU A 242 -17.15 2.57 5.09
C LEU A 242 -17.58 4.02 5.30
N ALA A 243 -18.89 4.27 5.24
CA ALA A 243 -19.45 5.47 5.82
C ALA A 243 -19.08 5.49 7.30
N ALA A 244 -18.05 6.26 7.67
CA ALA A 244 -17.75 6.52 9.06
C ALA A 244 -18.75 7.55 9.58
N PRO A 245 -19.47 7.33 10.70
CA PRO A 245 -19.76 8.41 11.60
C PRO A 245 -18.53 8.60 12.48
N VAL A 246 -17.49 9.22 11.93
CA VAL A 246 -16.41 9.78 12.76
C VAL A 246 -16.26 11.22 12.30
N ALA A 247 -16.60 12.14 13.21
CA ALA A 247 -16.41 13.57 13.04
C ALA A 247 -14.97 13.85 12.58
N PRO A 248 -14.73 14.88 11.76
CA PRO A 248 -13.42 15.14 11.18
C PRO A 248 -12.44 15.57 12.28
N ALA A 249 -11.66 14.63 12.80
CA ALA A 249 -10.36 14.95 13.38
C ALA A 249 -9.37 14.99 12.20
N GLY A 250 -8.76 16.16 12.00
CA GLY A 250 -7.97 16.48 10.82
C GLY A 250 -6.91 15.44 10.49
N VAL A 251 -6.82 15.10 9.20
CA VAL A 251 -5.67 14.38 8.65
C VAL A 251 -4.45 15.30 8.79
N GLN A 252 -3.51 14.93 9.66
CA GLN A 252 -2.16 15.51 9.66
C GLN A 252 -1.19 14.50 9.08
N THR A 253 -0.62 14.82 7.92
CA THR A 253 0.54 14.11 7.40
C THR A 253 1.76 14.45 8.25
N VAL A 254 2.29 13.46 8.97
CA VAL A 254 3.56 13.56 9.70
C VAL A 254 4.58 12.70 8.96
N ALA A 255 5.41 13.34 8.14
CA ALA A 255 6.65 12.74 7.65
C ALA A 255 7.73 12.98 8.72
N ILE A 256 7.86 12.10 9.71
CA ILE A 256 9.10 12.02 10.50
C ILE A 256 9.96 10.96 9.81
N ILE A 257 10.87 11.45 8.97
CA ILE A 257 11.97 10.65 8.44
C ILE A 257 12.97 10.50 9.60
N PRO A 258 13.25 9.30 10.12
CA PRO A 258 14.39 9.13 11.01
C PRO A 258 15.65 9.47 10.21
N ARG A 259 16.37 10.51 10.64
CA ARG A 259 17.72 10.79 10.14
C ARG A 259 18.58 9.58 10.49
N THR A 260 19.06 8.86 9.48
CA THR A 260 20.15 7.91 9.63
C THR A 260 21.46 8.70 9.70
N GLY A 261 22.23 8.50 10.76
CA GLY A 261 23.55 9.12 10.95
C GLY A 261 23.77 9.59 12.38
N ALA A 262 24.80 9.03 13.03
CA ALA A 262 25.14 9.19 14.44
C ALA A 262 25.38 10.65 14.88
N ASP A 263 24.91 10.95 16.10
CA ASP A 263 25.32 11.99 17.04
C ASP A 263 25.69 13.39 16.51
N SER A 264 24.83 14.38 16.79
CA SER A 264 25.31 15.65 17.35
C SER A 264 24.19 16.39 18.09
N ALA A 265 24.38 16.55 19.39
CA ALA A 265 23.65 17.52 20.20
C ALA A 265 23.78 18.94 19.63
N LEU A 266 22.69 19.70 19.64
CA LEU A 266 22.58 21.08 20.14
C LEU A 266 21.10 21.55 20.03
N PRO A 267 20.58 22.29 21.03
CA PRO A 267 19.22 22.82 21.00
C PRO A 267 19.21 24.16 20.25
N LEU A 268 18.19 24.42 19.44
CA LEU A 268 17.90 25.76 18.95
C LEU A 268 16.40 25.90 18.64
N ASP A 269 15.74 26.67 19.51
CA ASP A 269 14.48 27.36 19.25
C ASP A 269 14.56 28.13 17.94
N VAL A 270 13.70 27.83 16.96
CA VAL A 270 13.28 28.80 15.93
C VAL A 270 11.81 28.56 15.56
N ALA A 271 10.99 29.45 16.12
CA ALA A 271 9.87 30.19 15.53
C ALA A 271 9.03 29.60 14.37
N ALA A 272 7.72 29.73 14.59
CA ALA A 272 6.60 29.44 13.71
C ALA A 272 6.63 30.08 12.31
N VAL A 273 6.08 29.35 11.33
CA VAL A 273 5.43 29.95 10.16
C VAL A 273 4.05 29.32 10.00
N VAL A 274 3.02 30.14 10.20
CA VAL A 274 1.60 29.85 9.95
C VAL A 274 1.25 30.48 8.61
N ILE A 275 0.63 29.74 7.70
CA ILE A 275 -0.14 30.32 6.59
C ILE A 275 -1.51 29.67 6.55
N THR A 276 -2.52 30.48 6.87
CA THR A 276 -3.95 30.17 6.79
C THR A 276 -4.49 30.75 5.48
N LEU A 277 -5.24 29.98 4.70
CA LEU A 277 -6.11 30.54 3.65
C LEU A 277 -7.44 29.78 3.64
N ALA A 278 -8.43 30.39 4.27
CA ALA A 278 -9.83 30.02 4.17
C ALA A 278 -10.48 30.88 3.09
N ALA A 279 -11.10 30.24 2.10
CA ALA A 279 -12.05 30.90 1.20
C ALA A 279 -13.39 30.17 1.27
N LEU A 280 -14.30 30.77 2.05
CA LEU A 280 -15.70 30.41 2.17
C LEU A 280 -16.46 31.16 1.07
N VAL A 281 -17.01 30.45 0.09
CA VAL A 281 -18.00 31.03 -0.84
C VAL A 281 -19.29 30.22 -0.73
N ARG A 282 -20.20 30.70 0.11
CA ARG A 282 -21.63 30.36 0.08
C ARG A 282 -22.32 31.35 -0.85
N PHE A 283 -22.81 30.91 -2.01
CA PHE A 283 -23.84 31.65 -2.74
C PHE A 283 -25.20 30.96 -2.52
N GLY A 284 -25.93 31.46 -1.52
CA GLY A 284 -27.37 31.24 -1.39
C GLY A 284 -28.13 32.35 -2.12
N ARG A 285 -28.91 31.98 -3.14
CA ARG A 285 -29.92 32.84 -3.79
C ARG A 285 -30.99 33.26 -2.78
N ALA A 286 -31.38 34.54 -2.75
CA ALA A 286 -32.80 34.94 -2.73
C ALA A 286 -33.03 36.46 -2.92
N ARG A 287 -33.90 36.73 -3.89
CA ARG A 287 -34.69 37.93 -4.26
C ARG A 287 -35.06 38.94 -3.15
N ARG A 288 -35.09 40.24 -3.53
CA ARG A 288 -36.23 41.21 -3.42
C ARG A 288 -35.82 42.53 -4.10
N ARG A 289 -36.36 42.86 -5.28
CA ARG A 289 -37.44 43.87 -5.50
C ARG A 289 -37.41 45.06 -4.54
N LEU A 290 -37.01 46.23 -5.04
CA LEU A 290 -37.65 47.53 -4.80
C LEU A 290 -37.41 48.43 -6.05
N GLN A 291 -38.51 48.90 -6.64
CA GLN A 291 -38.62 50.06 -7.55
C GLN A 291 -38.55 51.36 -6.70
N PRO A 292 -38.79 52.57 -7.26
CA PRO A 292 -38.30 53.23 -8.50
C PRO A 292 -37.79 54.66 -8.21
N VAL A 293 -37.12 55.35 -9.16
CA VAL A 293 -37.22 56.83 -9.28
C VAL A 293 -36.98 57.26 -10.74
N SER A 294 -37.95 58.04 -11.24
CA SER A 294 -37.99 58.97 -12.41
C SER A 294 -37.44 58.51 -13.77
#